data_AF-A0A2D6JQD0-F1
#
_entry.id   AF-A0A2D6JQD0-F1
#
_cell.length_a   1.000
_cell.length_b   1.000
_cell.length_c   1.000
_cell.angle_alpha   90.00
_cell.angle_beta   90.00
_cell.angle_gamma   90.00
#
_symmetry.space_group_name_H-M   'P 1'
#
loop_
_entity.id
_entity.type
_entity.pdbx_description
1 polymer ?
#
loop_
_entity_poly.entity_id
_entity_poly.type
_entity_poly.pdbx_seq_one_letter_code
_entity_poly.pdbx_strand_id
1 'polypeptide(L)'
;MNLLKFDARHVQSRASNLENHCSAQADPHRGSTSPSLPTVGFRKWRGLSATMRSTTCLIFAAGVWCNMERIRPYLDQDAMILACDGALRDCLENNIVPDAVIGDMDSTSEEVLQRFLALGGEVHRREEQNSHDLNKALTMAEGWACEACVVVGATGGDRQHEWANLLTCAAASMNIECLGEDHVYAFLLPKEMHSIEMVPGQLFSLFALPVAHEVTLEGARYPLLGETLHMGSRGLHNVATGPTLGLNYSEGRIMLLKIHPSAKAEGTPEA
;
A
#
# COMPACT_ATOMS: atom_id res chain seq x y z
N MET A 1 30.35 -36.06 18.57
CA MET A 1 31.16 -34.86 18.82
C MET A 1 30.23 -33.81 19.42
N ASN A 2 30.40 -33.58 20.73
CA ASN A 2 29.90 -32.52 21.64
C ASN A 2 28.55 -31.85 21.33
N LEU A 3 27.44 -32.14 22.06
CA LEU A 3 27.10 -31.71 23.44
C LEU A 3 27.42 -30.24 23.75
N LEU A 4 26.38 -29.46 24.04
CA LEU A 4 26.41 -28.42 25.08
C LEU A 4 24.98 -28.15 25.58
N LYS A 5 24.75 -28.55 26.84
CA LYS A 5 23.72 -28.04 27.75
C LYS A 5 24.10 -26.62 28.18
N PHE A 6 23.13 -25.76 28.52
CA PHE A 6 23.20 -24.97 29.75
C PHE A 6 21.80 -24.53 30.18
N ASP A 7 21.46 -24.88 31.42
CA ASP A 7 20.29 -24.48 32.21
C ASP A 7 20.83 -23.56 33.32
N ALA A 8 20.17 -22.43 33.57
CA ALA A 8 20.27 -21.71 34.84
C ALA A 8 19.10 -20.74 35.02
N ARG A 9 18.08 -21.24 35.72
CA ARG A 9 17.15 -20.53 36.63
C ARG A 9 17.69 -19.18 37.17
N HIS A 10 16.85 -18.15 37.18
CA HIS A 10 16.45 -17.46 38.42
C HIS A 10 15.19 -16.60 38.22
N VAL A 11 14.29 -16.74 39.20
CA VAL A 11 12.97 -16.13 39.35
C VAL A 11 13.03 -15.23 40.60
N GLN A 12 12.20 -14.17 40.60
CA GLN A 12 11.79 -13.27 41.71
C GLN A 12 12.66 -12.05 42.07
N SER A 13 12.08 -10.85 41.86
CA SER A 13 11.69 -9.92 42.95
C SER A 13 10.65 -8.93 42.37
N ARG A 14 9.38 -9.01 42.76
CA ARG A 14 8.67 -8.27 43.83
C ARG A 14 8.58 -6.75 43.63
N ALA A 15 7.33 -6.33 43.45
CA ALA A 15 6.80 -4.98 43.45
C ALA A 15 6.96 -4.26 44.80
N SER A 16 7.03 -2.92 44.78
CA SER A 16 6.22 -2.07 45.66
C SER A 16 6.29 -0.60 45.25
N ASN A 17 5.09 0.01 45.23
CA ASN A 17 4.72 1.36 45.66
C ASN A 17 5.41 2.58 45.05
N LEU A 18 4.60 3.40 44.38
CA LEU A 18 4.43 4.81 44.74
C LEU A 18 3.09 5.31 44.19
N GLU A 19 2.09 5.32 45.06
CA GLU A 19 0.89 6.15 44.95
C GLU A 19 1.32 7.62 45.00
N ASN A 20 0.81 8.46 44.11
CA ASN A 20 0.79 9.89 44.34
C ASN A 20 -0.56 10.48 43.97
N HIS A 21 -1.03 11.26 44.92
CA HIS A 21 -2.36 11.79 45.09
C HIS A 21 -2.77 12.80 44.02
N CYS A 22 -4.05 12.73 43.70
CA CYS A 22 -4.87 13.74 43.06
C CYS A 22 -4.95 15.01 43.93
N SER A 23 -4.81 16.19 43.33
CA SER A 23 -5.54 17.38 43.79
C SER A 23 -5.78 18.34 42.62
N ALA A 24 -7.06 18.65 42.43
CA ALA A 24 -7.58 19.60 41.47
C ALA A 24 -7.67 20.99 42.10
N GLN A 25 -7.51 22.04 41.29
CA GLN A 25 -8.21 23.33 41.45
C GLN A 25 -8.18 24.12 40.13
N ALA A 26 -9.38 24.48 39.64
CA ALA A 26 -9.68 25.47 38.59
C ALA A 26 -9.47 26.89 39.15
N ASP A 27 -9.34 28.00 38.42
CA ASP A 27 -10.18 28.60 37.36
C ASP A 27 -9.55 30.00 36.97
N PRO A 28 -10.21 30.94 36.24
CA PRO A 28 -10.44 31.08 34.80
C PRO A 28 -9.67 32.27 34.14
N HIS A 29 -9.88 32.43 32.82
CA HIS A 29 -9.67 33.62 31.97
C HIS A 29 -8.38 33.68 31.13
N ARG A 30 -8.51 33.29 29.85
CA ARG A 30 -8.33 34.19 28.70
C ARG A 30 -8.77 33.49 27.42
N GLY A 31 -9.67 34.14 26.69
CA GLY A 31 -10.06 33.73 25.36
C GLY A 31 -8.92 33.95 24.38
N SER A 32 -8.74 32.99 23.48
CA SER A 32 -8.12 33.22 22.18
C SER A 32 -8.70 32.20 21.21
N THR A 33 -9.32 32.73 20.17
CA THR A 33 -9.87 32.07 18.99
C THR A 33 -8.98 30.94 18.48
N SER A 34 -9.46 29.70 18.55
CA SER A 34 -8.89 28.56 17.83
C SER A 34 -9.35 28.60 16.36
N PRO A 35 -8.46 28.39 15.40
CA PRO A 35 -8.87 28.13 14.03
C PRO A 35 -9.56 26.76 14.00
N SER A 36 -10.76 26.72 13.44
CA SER A 36 -11.52 25.50 13.23
C SER A 36 -10.68 24.52 12.40
N LEU A 37 -10.27 23.41 13.03
CA LEU A 37 -9.75 22.24 12.33
C LEU A 37 -10.82 21.74 11.37
N PRO A 38 -10.47 21.36 10.13
CA PRO A 38 -11.42 20.70 9.25
C PRO A 38 -11.87 19.40 9.92
N THR A 39 -13.17 19.24 10.06
CA THR A 39 -13.81 18.03 10.58
C THR A 39 -13.57 16.90 9.59
N VAL A 40 -12.48 16.15 9.76
CA VAL A 40 -12.35 14.83 9.15
C VAL A 40 -13.34 13.95 9.91
N GLY A 41 -14.38 13.49 9.21
CA GLY A 41 -15.41 12.64 9.79
C GLY A 41 -14.78 11.37 10.34
N PHE A 42 -14.84 11.18 11.67
CA PHE A 42 -14.43 9.95 12.31
C PHE A 42 -15.32 8.80 11.80
N ARG A 43 -14.78 7.93 10.96
CA ARG A 43 -15.42 6.68 10.57
C ARG A 43 -15.37 5.73 11.77
N LYS A 44 -16.49 5.63 12.46
CA LYS A 44 -16.66 4.67 13.55
C LYS A 44 -16.86 3.28 12.94
N TRP A 45 -15.86 2.41 13.09
CA TRP A 45 -15.93 1.00 12.67
C TRP A 45 -17.20 0.34 13.21
N ARG A 46 -18.06 -0.12 12.29
CA ARG A 46 -19.20 -0.98 12.59
C ARG A 46 -18.79 -2.35 12.08
N GLY A 47 -18.57 -3.30 13.00
CA GLY A 47 -18.10 -4.65 12.69
C GLY A 47 -18.83 -5.31 11.52
N LEU A 48 -18.18 -6.31 10.93
CA LEU A 48 -18.57 -7.08 9.73
C LEU A 48 -20.09 -7.26 9.59
N SER A 49 -20.74 -6.33 8.89
CA SER A 49 -22.09 -6.48 8.35
C SER A 49 -21.95 -6.68 6.85
N ALA A 50 -22.49 -7.82 6.36
CA ALA A 50 -22.27 -8.38 5.03
C ALA A 50 -22.95 -7.62 3.88
N THR A 51 -22.97 -6.28 3.91
CA THR A 51 -23.59 -5.46 2.86
C THR A 51 -22.54 -4.53 2.25
N MET A 52 -21.94 -5.03 1.16
CA MET A 52 -21.08 -4.35 0.17
C MET A 52 -20.11 -3.31 0.73
N ARG A 53 -18.96 -3.78 1.21
CA ARG A 53 -17.76 -2.94 1.32
C ARG A 53 -17.15 -2.77 -0.07
N SER A 54 -16.54 -1.62 -0.33
CA SER A 54 -15.80 -1.36 -1.57
C SER A 54 -14.92 -2.56 -1.93
N THR A 55 -14.94 -2.96 -3.20
CA THR A 55 -14.13 -4.08 -3.72
C THR A 55 -12.64 -3.76 -3.75
N THR A 56 -12.24 -2.52 -3.41
CA THR A 56 -10.86 -2.04 -3.43
C THR A 56 -10.35 -1.69 -2.03
N CYS A 57 -9.14 -2.17 -1.71
CA CYS A 57 -8.42 -1.84 -0.49
C CYS A 57 -7.27 -0.86 -0.79
N LEU A 58 -7.05 0.11 0.10
CA LEU A 58 -5.91 1.03 0.06
C LEU A 58 -4.91 0.62 1.15
N ILE A 59 -3.68 0.27 0.74
CA ILE A 59 -2.63 -0.19 1.64
C ILE A 59 -1.49 0.83 1.66
N PHE A 60 -1.09 1.26 2.85
CA PHE A 60 0.08 2.10 3.08
C PHE A 60 1.26 1.25 3.55
N ALA A 61 2.35 1.24 2.79
CA ALA A 61 3.62 0.62 3.12
C ALA A 61 4.67 1.67 3.54
N ALA A 62 5.76 1.22 4.15
CA ALA A 62 6.79 2.05 4.78
C ALA A 62 7.86 2.61 3.81
N GLY A 63 7.49 2.81 2.53
CA GLY A 63 8.32 3.48 1.53
C GLY A 63 8.00 4.96 1.38
N VAL A 64 8.40 5.55 0.26
CA VAL A 64 8.14 6.98 -0.01
C VAL A 64 6.75 7.15 -0.59
N TRP A 65 5.96 8.03 0.01
CA TRP A 65 4.60 8.31 -0.44
C TRP A 65 4.61 9.39 -1.51
N CYS A 66 3.77 9.20 -2.53
CA CYS A 66 3.45 10.28 -3.44
C CYS A 66 2.66 11.38 -2.72
N ASN A 67 2.51 12.53 -3.38
CA ASN A 67 1.79 13.64 -2.77
C ASN A 67 0.32 13.29 -2.46
N MET A 68 -0.24 13.97 -1.47
CA MET A 68 -1.61 13.71 -1.02
C MET A 68 -2.68 13.94 -2.09
N GLU A 69 -2.43 14.78 -3.11
CA GLU A 69 -3.39 14.98 -4.21
C GLU A 69 -3.59 13.71 -5.05
N ARG A 70 -2.57 12.85 -5.12
CA ARG A 70 -2.66 11.53 -5.79
C ARG A 70 -3.28 10.45 -4.91
N ILE A 71 -3.15 10.56 -3.59
CA ILE A 71 -3.69 9.58 -2.64
C ILE A 71 -5.17 9.86 -2.35
N ARG A 72 -5.57 11.14 -2.25
CA ARG A 72 -6.92 11.61 -1.90
C ARG A 72 -8.04 10.92 -2.68
N PRO A 73 -7.96 10.72 -4.01
CA PRO A 73 -9.04 10.09 -4.77
C PRO A 73 -9.38 8.68 -4.28
N TYR A 74 -8.40 7.94 -3.73
CA TYR A 74 -8.60 6.59 -3.22
C TYR A 74 -9.15 6.58 -1.78
N LEU A 75 -8.84 7.62 -0.99
CA LEU A 75 -9.40 7.79 0.35
C LEU A 75 -10.91 8.14 0.31
N ASP A 76 -11.34 8.87 -0.72
CA ASP A 76 -12.73 9.33 -0.86
C ASP A 76 -13.69 8.23 -1.38
N GLN A 77 -13.17 7.07 -1.83
CA GLN A 77 -13.92 5.98 -2.47
C GLN A 77 -14.54 4.95 -1.51
N ASP A 78 -14.67 5.27 -0.21
CA ASP A 78 -15.08 4.29 0.81
C ASP A 78 -14.20 3.02 0.79
N ALA A 79 -12.91 3.20 0.50
CA ALA A 79 -11.94 2.13 0.51
C ALA A 79 -11.67 1.70 1.95
N MET A 80 -11.43 0.40 2.12
CA MET A 80 -10.84 -0.11 3.34
C MET A 80 -9.36 0.28 3.39
N ILE A 81 -8.90 0.82 4.50
CA ILE A 81 -7.56 1.39 4.64
C ILE A 81 -6.74 0.50 5.57
N LEU A 82 -5.61 0.01 5.06
CA LEU A 82 -4.64 -0.76 5.82
C LEU A 82 -3.31 -0.05 5.89
N ALA A 83 -2.66 -0.10 7.05
CA ALA A 83 -1.28 0.32 7.20
C ALA A 83 -0.41 -0.88 7.53
N CYS A 84 0.72 -1.03 6.82
CA CYS A 84 1.83 -1.82 7.33
C CYS A 84 2.36 -1.16 8.61
N ASP A 85 2.96 -1.95 9.51
CA ASP A 85 3.48 -1.48 10.79
C ASP A 85 4.31 -0.19 10.66
N GLY A 86 5.36 -0.22 9.85
CA GLY A 86 6.22 0.95 9.61
C GLY A 86 5.54 2.16 8.96
N ALA A 87 4.31 2.03 8.46
CA ALA A 87 3.55 3.09 7.79
C ALA A 87 2.52 3.78 8.71
N LEU A 88 2.25 3.24 9.91
CA LEU A 88 1.17 3.72 10.76
C LEU A 88 1.39 5.17 11.23
N ARG A 89 2.60 5.51 11.66
CA ARG A 89 2.93 6.88 12.09
C ARG A 89 2.62 7.89 10.99
N ASP A 90 3.11 7.62 9.78
CA ASP A 90 2.97 8.52 8.64
C ASP A 90 1.49 8.67 8.23
N CYS A 91 0.66 7.63 8.42
CA CYS A 91 -0.79 7.74 8.27
C CYS A 91 -1.37 8.77 9.23
N LEU A 92 -1.08 8.62 10.53
CA LEU A 92 -1.63 9.48 11.58
C LEU A 92 -1.14 10.94 11.48
N GLU A 93 0.08 11.15 11.00
CA GLU A 93 0.64 12.48 10.74
C GLU A 93 -0.06 13.17 9.56
N ASN A 94 -0.49 12.40 8.56
CA ASN A 94 -1.26 12.90 7.42
C ASN A 94 -2.78 12.93 7.67
N ASN A 95 -3.23 12.76 8.92
CA ASN A 95 -4.65 12.70 9.30
C ASN A 95 -5.43 11.57 8.60
N ILE A 96 -4.74 10.49 8.26
CA ILE A 96 -5.33 9.24 7.77
C ILE A 96 -5.42 8.31 8.97
N VAL A 97 -6.61 7.80 9.24
CA VAL A 97 -6.82 6.78 10.27
C VAL A 97 -7.10 5.46 9.54
N PRO A 98 -6.13 4.53 9.49
CA PRO A 98 -6.35 3.21 8.91
C PRO A 98 -7.47 2.47 9.67
N ASP A 99 -8.18 1.57 8.98
CA ASP A 99 -9.08 0.63 9.63
C ASP A 99 -8.28 -0.39 10.45
N ALA A 100 -7.13 -0.82 9.92
CA ALA A 100 -6.23 -1.76 10.59
C ALA A 100 -4.75 -1.47 10.33
N VAL A 101 -3.90 -1.80 11.31
CA VAL A 101 -2.45 -1.91 11.16
C VAL A 101 -2.02 -3.38 11.20
N ILE A 102 -1.07 -3.76 10.32
CA ILE A 102 -0.61 -5.14 10.14
C ILE A 102 0.91 -5.21 10.22
N GLY A 103 1.41 -6.13 11.05
CA GLY A 103 2.83 -6.43 11.20
C GLY A 103 3.12 -7.05 12.56
N ASP A 104 4.38 -7.09 12.98
CA ASP A 104 4.78 -7.60 14.30
C ASP A 104 4.84 -6.51 15.40
N MET A 105 4.64 -5.24 15.01
CA MET A 105 4.64 -4.05 15.87
C MET A 105 6.03 -3.75 16.44
N ASP A 106 7.10 -3.99 15.66
CA ASP A 106 8.48 -3.66 16.00
C ASP A 106 8.92 -2.28 15.48
N SER A 107 8.19 -1.75 14.50
CA SER A 107 8.51 -0.49 13.81
C SER A 107 7.67 0.68 14.34
N THR A 108 6.55 0.39 15.02
CA THR A 108 5.67 1.39 15.65
C THR A 108 5.99 1.57 17.13
N SER A 109 6.15 2.83 17.57
CA SER A 109 6.26 3.16 19.00
C SER A 109 4.93 2.97 19.74
N GLU A 110 5.00 2.63 21.03
CA GLU A 110 3.81 2.49 21.90
C GLU A 110 2.89 3.73 21.87
N GLU A 111 3.46 4.95 21.84
CA GLU A 111 2.68 6.19 21.78
C GLU A 111 1.79 6.26 20.53
N VAL A 112 2.36 5.94 19.36
CA VAL A 112 1.64 5.90 18.07
C VAL A 112 0.54 4.83 18.11
N LEU A 113 0.83 3.66 18.66
CA LEU A 113 -0.13 2.56 18.78
C LEU A 113 -1.31 2.93 19.70
N GLN A 114 -1.03 3.54 20.85
CA GLN A 114 -2.07 4.00 21.77
C GLN A 114 -2.93 5.10 21.15
N ARG A 115 -2.32 6.05 20.42
CA ARG A 115 -3.07 7.06 19.65
C ARG A 115 -3.97 6.42 18.60
N PHE A 116 -3.48 5.42 17.87
CA PHE A 116 -4.25 4.70 16.87
C PHE A 116 -5.45 3.93 17.47
N LEU A 117 -5.22 3.20 18.56
CA LEU A 117 -6.27 2.48 19.29
C LEU A 117 -7.34 3.43 19.84
N ALA A 118 -6.94 4.60 20.36
CA ALA A 118 -7.89 5.62 20.84
C ALA A 118 -8.79 6.19 19.73
N LEU A 119 -8.33 6.14 18.47
CA LEU A 119 -9.10 6.53 17.28
C LEU A 119 -10.01 5.40 16.77
N GLY A 120 -9.95 4.21 17.37
CA GLY A 120 -10.79 3.05 17.06
C GLY A 120 -10.22 2.11 16.00
N GLY A 121 -8.93 2.23 15.68
CA GLY A 121 -8.26 1.32 14.73
C GLY A 121 -7.98 -0.07 15.30
N GLU A 122 -7.88 -1.07 14.43
CA GLU A 122 -7.62 -2.47 14.80
C GLU A 122 -6.15 -2.87 14.59
N VAL A 123 -5.58 -3.63 15.53
CA VAL A 123 -4.19 -4.10 15.45
C VAL A 123 -4.15 -5.58 15.13
N HIS A 124 -3.59 -5.92 13.97
CA HIS A 124 -3.42 -7.30 13.52
C HIS A 124 -1.97 -7.73 13.65
N ARG A 125 -1.60 -8.19 14.85
CA ARG A 125 -0.25 -8.70 15.10
C ARG A 125 0.01 -10.00 14.35
N ARG A 126 1.16 -10.10 13.69
CA ARG A 126 1.61 -11.24 12.87
C ARG A 126 3.11 -11.46 13.06
N GLU A 127 3.44 -12.44 13.92
CA GLU A 127 4.82 -12.77 14.32
C GLU A 127 5.60 -13.60 13.28
N GLU A 128 5.00 -13.92 12.13
CA GLU A 128 5.70 -14.63 11.06
C GLU A 128 6.86 -13.78 10.52
N GLN A 129 8.09 -14.16 10.88
CA GLN A 129 9.32 -13.46 10.48
C GLN A 129 9.68 -13.66 9.01
N ASN A 130 9.11 -14.67 8.34
CA ASN A 130 9.43 -14.99 6.94
C ASN A 130 8.58 -14.21 5.93
N SER A 131 7.64 -13.36 6.38
CA SER A 131 6.81 -12.51 5.52
C SER A 131 6.94 -11.05 5.92
N HIS A 132 7.17 -10.17 4.94
CA HIS A 132 7.20 -8.72 5.18
C HIS A 132 5.78 -8.15 5.28
N ASP A 133 5.63 -6.98 5.90
CA ASP A 133 4.32 -6.46 6.28
C ASP A 133 3.37 -6.20 5.11
N LEU A 134 3.88 -5.82 3.94
CA LEU A 134 3.04 -5.67 2.75
C LEU A 134 2.43 -6.99 2.30
N ASN A 135 3.17 -8.11 2.40
CA ASN A 135 2.63 -9.44 2.11
C ASN A 135 1.50 -9.80 3.09
N LYS A 136 1.72 -9.55 4.39
CA LYS A 136 0.70 -9.77 5.43
C LYS A 136 -0.56 -8.94 5.17
N ALA A 137 -0.40 -7.67 4.77
CA ALA A 137 -1.52 -6.78 4.44
C ALA A 137 -2.29 -7.24 3.20
N LEU A 138 -1.59 -7.63 2.12
CA LEU A 138 -2.22 -8.15 0.90
C LEU A 138 -2.96 -9.46 1.16
N THR A 139 -2.36 -10.40 1.89
CA THR A 139 -3.00 -11.66 2.29
C THR A 139 -4.29 -11.41 3.09
N MET A 140 -4.30 -10.38 3.94
CA MET A 140 -5.49 -10.01 4.68
C MET A 140 -6.57 -9.39 3.78
N ALA A 141 -6.19 -8.54 2.84
CA ALA A 141 -7.12 -7.99 1.84
C ALA A 141 -7.75 -9.12 0.98
N GLU A 142 -6.96 -10.12 0.58
CA GLU A 142 -7.47 -11.33 -0.09
C GLU A 142 -8.46 -12.09 0.80
N GLY A 143 -8.13 -12.30 2.08
CA GLY A 143 -9.01 -12.96 3.05
C GLY A 143 -10.31 -12.20 3.31
N TRP A 144 -10.34 -10.91 3.00
CA TRP A 144 -11.52 -10.05 3.07
C TRP A 144 -12.25 -9.89 1.74
N ALA A 145 -11.87 -10.66 0.73
CA ALA A 145 -12.47 -10.69 -0.61
C ALA A 145 -12.39 -9.34 -1.35
N CYS A 146 -11.31 -8.58 -1.15
CA CYS A 146 -11.00 -7.45 -2.02
C CYS A 146 -10.63 -7.96 -3.43
N GLU A 147 -11.17 -7.31 -4.45
CA GLU A 147 -10.93 -7.64 -5.86
C GLU A 147 -9.70 -6.89 -6.42
N ALA A 148 -9.34 -5.76 -5.82
CA ALA A 148 -8.16 -4.99 -6.17
C ALA A 148 -7.56 -4.29 -4.95
N CYS A 149 -6.28 -3.94 -5.04
CA CYS A 149 -5.63 -3.06 -4.08
C CYS A 149 -4.88 -1.90 -4.75
N VAL A 150 -4.86 -0.78 -4.04
CA VAL A 150 -3.97 0.35 -4.31
C VAL A 150 -2.94 0.38 -3.20
N VAL A 151 -1.65 0.45 -3.55
CA VAL A 151 -0.56 0.43 -2.58
C VAL A 151 0.23 1.73 -2.67
N VAL A 152 0.32 2.45 -1.57
CA VAL A 152 1.14 3.66 -1.41
C VAL A 152 2.40 3.30 -0.65
N GLY A 153 3.56 3.81 -1.09
CA GLY A 153 4.82 3.56 -0.39
C GLY A 153 5.35 2.13 -0.57
N ALA A 154 4.96 1.42 -1.63
CA ALA A 154 5.63 0.17 -2.01
C ALA A 154 7.07 0.41 -2.49
N THR A 155 7.33 1.59 -3.05
CA THR A 155 8.62 2.02 -3.62
C THR A 155 9.25 3.15 -2.82
N GLY A 156 10.54 3.40 -3.05
CA GLY A 156 11.31 4.45 -2.39
C GLY A 156 11.87 4.02 -1.04
N GLY A 157 12.94 4.70 -0.61
CA GLY A 157 13.66 4.37 0.62
C GLY A 157 14.69 3.26 0.40
N ASP A 158 14.57 2.17 1.15
CA ASP A 158 15.49 1.03 1.04
C ASP A 158 15.18 0.18 -0.20
N ARG A 159 16.21 -0.04 -1.02
CA ARG A 159 16.07 -0.73 -2.31
C ARG A 159 15.73 -2.21 -2.17
N GLN A 160 16.17 -2.87 -1.08
CA GLN A 160 15.86 -4.28 -0.86
C GLN A 160 14.37 -4.43 -0.53
N HIS A 161 13.86 -3.55 0.34
CA HIS A 161 12.44 -3.49 0.67
C HIS A 161 11.57 -3.14 -0.54
N GLU A 162 11.99 -2.17 -1.36
CA GLU A 162 11.29 -1.82 -2.60
C GLU A 162 11.14 -3.03 -3.54
N TRP A 163 12.24 -3.75 -3.81
CA TRP A 163 12.19 -4.95 -4.64
C TRP A 163 11.31 -6.04 -4.04
N ALA A 164 11.40 -6.28 -2.74
CA ALA A 164 10.55 -7.25 -2.06
C ALA A 164 9.07 -6.87 -2.17
N ASN A 165 8.73 -5.60 -2.00
CA ASN A 165 7.36 -5.10 -2.13
C ASN A 165 6.83 -5.28 -3.55
N LEU A 166 7.58 -4.88 -4.58
CA LEU A 166 7.17 -5.03 -5.97
C LEU A 166 7.00 -6.50 -6.38
N LEU A 167 7.89 -7.38 -5.93
CA LEU A 167 7.75 -8.82 -6.18
C LEU A 167 6.54 -9.43 -5.48
N THR A 168 6.19 -8.94 -4.29
CA THR A 168 4.98 -9.36 -3.60
C THR A 168 3.71 -8.85 -4.28
N CYS A 169 3.71 -7.61 -4.79
CA CYS A 169 2.63 -7.12 -5.64
C CYS A 169 2.52 -7.93 -6.94
N ALA A 170 3.63 -8.37 -7.52
CA ALA A 170 3.64 -9.24 -8.68
C ALA A 170 3.05 -10.64 -8.39
N ALA A 171 3.27 -11.17 -7.19
CA ALA A 171 2.79 -12.49 -6.77
C ALA A 171 1.34 -12.50 -6.26
N ALA A 172 0.75 -11.34 -6.00
CA ALA A 172 -0.61 -11.22 -5.48
C ALA A 172 -1.66 -11.82 -6.44
N SER A 173 -2.73 -12.39 -5.88
CA SER A 173 -3.80 -13.04 -6.65
C SER A 173 -4.89 -12.08 -7.13
N MET A 174 -4.63 -10.77 -7.07
CA MET A 174 -5.54 -9.69 -7.46
C MET A 174 -4.81 -8.62 -8.30
N ASN A 175 -5.57 -7.69 -8.88
CA ASN A 175 -5.00 -6.51 -9.52
C ASN A 175 -4.44 -5.55 -8.45
N ILE A 176 -3.21 -5.06 -8.67
CA ILE A 176 -2.54 -4.14 -7.75
C ILE A 176 -2.09 -2.89 -8.51
N GLU A 177 -2.39 -1.72 -7.98
CA GLU A 177 -1.82 -0.45 -8.45
C GLU A 177 -0.91 0.15 -7.37
N CYS A 178 0.40 0.15 -7.60
CA CYS A 178 1.34 0.83 -6.71
C CYS A 178 1.55 2.27 -7.15
N LEU A 179 1.26 3.21 -6.26
CA LEU A 179 1.51 4.64 -6.43
C LEU A 179 2.90 4.98 -5.93
N GLY A 180 3.85 5.08 -6.87
CA GLY A 180 5.17 5.64 -6.63
C GLY A 180 5.17 7.16 -6.69
N GLU A 181 6.32 7.77 -6.38
CA GLU A 181 6.47 9.24 -6.32
C GLU A 181 6.06 9.92 -7.64
N ASP A 182 6.51 9.39 -8.78
CA ASP A 182 6.18 9.88 -10.13
C ASP A 182 5.65 8.82 -11.08
N HIS A 183 5.59 7.57 -10.63
CA HIS A 183 5.25 6.42 -11.46
C HIS A 183 4.10 5.64 -10.86
N VAL A 184 3.36 4.97 -11.74
CA VAL A 184 2.34 3.98 -11.38
C VAL A 184 2.78 2.62 -11.89
N TYR A 185 2.83 1.64 -10.99
CA TYR A 185 3.14 0.24 -11.30
C TYR A 185 1.86 -0.56 -11.16
N ALA A 186 1.25 -0.91 -12.30
CA ALA A 186 0.01 -1.69 -12.34
C ALA A 186 0.34 -3.16 -12.60
N PHE A 187 0.09 -4.02 -11.62
CA PHE A 187 0.18 -5.47 -11.75
C PHE A 187 -1.19 -6.04 -12.07
N LEU A 188 -1.33 -6.55 -13.29
CA LEU A 188 -2.61 -6.91 -13.88
C LEU A 188 -2.76 -8.43 -13.90
N LEU A 189 -3.99 -8.92 -13.78
CA LEU A 189 -4.36 -10.34 -13.90
C LEU A 189 -4.69 -10.74 -15.34
N PRO A 190 -4.44 -12.00 -15.72
CA PRO A 190 -4.84 -12.54 -17.02
C PRO A 190 -6.35 -12.75 -17.08
N LYS A 191 -6.87 -13.02 -18.28
CA LYS A 191 -8.29 -13.35 -18.55
C LYS A 191 -9.26 -12.22 -18.21
N GLU A 192 -8.76 -11.00 -18.20
CA GLU A 192 -9.51 -9.78 -18.00
C GLU A 192 -9.21 -8.80 -19.15
N MET A 193 -10.22 -8.05 -19.56
CA MET A 193 -10.03 -6.96 -20.50
C MET A 193 -9.71 -5.69 -19.71
N HIS A 194 -8.46 -5.25 -19.79
CA HIS A 194 -7.99 -4.04 -19.13
C HIS A 194 -8.14 -2.84 -20.07
N SER A 195 -8.87 -1.83 -19.61
CA SER A 195 -9.00 -0.52 -20.25
C SER A 195 -8.23 0.51 -19.42
N ILE A 196 -7.04 0.87 -19.88
CA ILE A 196 -6.09 1.65 -19.08
C ILE A 196 -6.05 3.08 -19.60
N GLU A 197 -6.42 4.04 -18.75
CA GLU A 197 -6.40 5.46 -19.09
C GLU A 197 -4.96 5.96 -19.32
N MET A 198 -4.79 6.68 -20.44
CA MET A 198 -3.53 7.25 -20.86
C MET A 198 -3.72 8.66 -21.43
N VAL A 199 -2.65 9.43 -21.46
CA VAL A 199 -2.56 10.65 -22.26
C VAL A 199 -1.95 10.30 -23.62
N PRO A 200 -2.51 10.74 -24.76
CA PRO A 200 -1.88 10.53 -26.06
C PRO A 200 -0.43 11.04 -26.08
N GLY A 201 0.51 10.20 -26.50
CA GLY A 201 1.95 10.48 -26.48
C GLY A 201 2.66 10.12 -25.17
N GLN A 202 1.95 9.66 -24.14
CA GLN A 202 2.54 9.23 -22.87
C GLN A 202 3.37 7.97 -23.03
N LEU A 203 4.54 7.97 -22.39
CA LEU A 203 5.41 6.80 -22.29
C LEU A 203 4.88 5.80 -21.27
N PHE A 204 4.98 4.52 -21.63
CA PHE A 204 4.74 3.41 -20.72
C PHE A 204 5.61 2.21 -21.10
N SER A 205 5.78 1.29 -20.16
CA SER A 205 6.48 0.04 -20.37
C SER A 205 5.61 -1.14 -19.92
N LEU A 206 5.74 -2.27 -20.61
CA LEU A 206 5.01 -3.50 -20.35
C LEU A 206 5.98 -4.65 -20.07
N PHE A 207 5.86 -5.31 -18.93
CA PHE A 207 6.75 -6.39 -18.51
C PHE A 207 5.96 -7.65 -18.17
N ALA A 208 6.38 -8.79 -18.72
CA ALA A 208 5.86 -10.10 -18.32
C ALA A 208 6.63 -10.64 -17.12
N LEU A 209 5.94 -11.31 -16.19
CA LEU A 209 6.48 -11.83 -14.94
C LEU A 209 6.09 -13.31 -14.72
N PRO A 210 6.96 -14.29 -15.07
CA PRO A 210 8.09 -14.17 -16.00
C PRO A 210 7.67 -14.31 -17.47
N VAL A 211 6.45 -14.78 -17.75
CA VAL A 211 5.92 -14.97 -19.11
C VAL A 211 4.43 -14.63 -19.11
N ALA A 212 3.95 -14.06 -20.20
CA ALA A 212 2.54 -13.81 -20.47
C ALA A 212 2.20 -14.30 -21.89
N HIS A 213 1.10 -15.03 -22.03
CA HIS A 213 0.69 -15.67 -23.29
C HIS A 213 -0.50 -14.96 -23.94
N GLU A 214 -0.55 -15.02 -25.27
CA GLU A 214 -1.62 -14.44 -26.11
C GLU A 214 -1.88 -12.96 -25.82
N VAL A 215 -0.82 -12.21 -25.55
CA VAL A 215 -0.88 -10.78 -25.22
C VAL A 215 -1.31 -10.00 -26.45
N THR A 216 -2.42 -9.28 -26.29
CA THR A 216 -2.93 -8.31 -27.27
C THR A 216 -2.94 -6.94 -26.61
N LEU A 217 -2.27 -5.99 -27.26
CA LEU A 217 -2.13 -4.60 -26.80
C LEU A 217 -2.56 -3.66 -27.92
N GLU A 218 -3.62 -2.91 -27.66
CA GLU A 218 -4.19 -1.91 -28.55
C GLU A 218 -3.97 -0.49 -28.01
N GLY A 219 -4.04 0.51 -28.89
CA GLY A 219 -3.83 1.91 -28.50
C GLY A 219 -2.36 2.30 -28.23
N ALA A 220 -1.42 1.47 -28.69
CA ALA A 220 0.02 1.67 -28.52
C ALA A 220 0.74 1.88 -29.86
N ARG A 221 1.90 2.56 -29.84
CA ARG A 221 2.76 2.75 -31.02
C ARG A 221 3.37 1.43 -31.48
N TYR A 222 3.70 0.57 -30.54
CA TYR A 222 4.15 -0.80 -30.77
C TYR A 222 3.08 -1.76 -30.21
N PRO A 223 2.01 -2.06 -30.97
CA PRO A 223 0.97 -2.96 -30.51
C PRO A 223 1.45 -4.41 -30.45
N LEU A 224 0.71 -5.25 -29.74
CA LEU A 224 0.91 -6.71 -29.69
C LEU A 224 -0.37 -7.40 -30.18
N LEU A 225 -0.23 -8.52 -30.89
CA LEU A 225 -1.38 -9.27 -31.41
C LEU A 225 -1.22 -10.78 -31.15
N GLY A 226 -1.79 -11.26 -30.05
CA GLY A 226 -1.76 -12.67 -29.67
C GLY A 226 -0.36 -13.21 -29.40
N GLU A 227 0.57 -12.37 -28.94
CA GLU A 227 1.99 -12.72 -28.83
C GLU A 227 2.35 -13.24 -27.44
N THR A 228 3.40 -14.07 -27.35
CA THR A 228 3.99 -14.40 -26.03
C THR A 228 5.03 -13.33 -25.67
N LEU A 229 4.87 -12.73 -24.49
CA LEU A 229 5.83 -11.80 -23.92
C LEU A 229 6.63 -12.52 -22.83
N HIS A 230 7.95 -12.49 -22.94
CA HIS A 230 8.86 -13.00 -21.91
C HIS A 230 9.41 -11.83 -21.09
N MET A 231 9.77 -12.11 -19.84
CA MET A 231 10.51 -11.19 -18.99
C MET A 231 11.74 -10.68 -19.73
N GLY A 232 11.89 -9.36 -19.79
CA GLY A 232 12.95 -8.71 -20.56
C GLY A 232 12.55 -7.30 -21.00
N SER A 233 13.33 -6.74 -21.91
CA SER A 233 13.23 -5.34 -22.34
C SER A 233 12.24 -5.08 -23.48
N ARG A 234 11.60 -6.12 -24.03
CA ARG A 234 10.80 -6.02 -25.26
C ARG A 234 9.66 -5.01 -25.17
N GLY A 235 9.06 -4.83 -23.99
CA GLY A 235 7.97 -3.88 -23.78
C GLY A 235 8.40 -2.51 -23.26
N LEU A 236 9.70 -2.16 -23.26
CA LEU A 236 10.18 -0.86 -22.79
C LEU A 236 9.79 0.29 -23.75
N HIS A 237 9.50 1.45 -23.16
CA HIS A 237 9.38 2.75 -23.84
C HIS A 237 8.36 2.76 -25.00
N ASN A 238 7.24 2.09 -24.82
CA ASN A 238 6.10 2.21 -25.74
C ASN A 238 5.39 3.55 -25.54
N VAL A 239 4.53 3.92 -26.49
CA VAL A 239 3.85 5.22 -26.51
C VAL A 239 2.37 5.01 -26.73
N ALA A 240 1.52 5.59 -25.87
CA ALA A 240 0.08 5.58 -26.09
C ALA A 240 -0.28 6.42 -27.31
N THR A 241 -1.05 5.87 -28.25
CA THR A 241 -1.51 6.57 -29.46
C THR A 241 -2.88 7.24 -29.28
N GLY A 242 -3.60 6.89 -28.21
CA GLY A 242 -4.91 7.44 -27.87
C GLY A 242 -5.08 7.60 -26.35
N PRO A 243 -6.30 7.91 -25.88
CA PRO A 243 -6.59 8.14 -24.47
C PRO A 243 -6.70 6.84 -23.65
N THR A 244 -6.59 5.68 -24.29
CA THR A 244 -6.82 4.38 -23.64
C THR A 244 -5.96 3.31 -24.29
N LEU A 245 -5.37 2.43 -23.48
CA LEU A 245 -4.80 1.15 -23.91
C LEU A 245 -5.81 0.03 -23.65
N GLY A 246 -6.00 -0.82 -24.65
CA GLY A 246 -6.68 -2.10 -24.47
C GLY A 246 -5.62 -3.19 -24.26
N LEU A 247 -5.67 -3.88 -23.12
CA LEU A 247 -4.78 -5.01 -22.84
C LEU A 247 -5.61 -6.24 -22.46
N ASN A 248 -5.34 -7.36 -23.14
CA ASN A 248 -5.92 -8.66 -22.81
C ASN A 248 -4.87 -9.76 -23.07
N TYR A 249 -4.88 -10.80 -22.26
CA TYR A 249 -3.97 -11.93 -22.36
C TYR A 249 -4.50 -13.13 -21.56
N SER A 250 -4.10 -14.35 -21.91
CA SER A 250 -4.76 -15.56 -21.39
C SER A 250 -4.10 -16.15 -20.14
N GLU A 251 -2.79 -15.99 -19.98
CA GLU A 251 -2.01 -16.59 -18.88
C GLU A 251 -0.80 -15.73 -18.50
N GLY A 252 -0.34 -15.88 -17.25
CA GLY A 252 0.82 -15.18 -16.71
C GLY A 252 0.47 -13.95 -15.88
N ARG A 253 1.47 -13.09 -15.66
CA ARG A 253 1.33 -11.81 -14.93
C ARG A 253 2.00 -10.71 -15.75
N ILE A 254 1.35 -9.55 -15.84
CA ILE A 254 1.91 -8.38 -16.52
C ILE A 254 2.02 -7.22 -15.52
N MET A 255 3.16 -6.54 -15.55
CA MET A 255 3.33 -5.23 -14.93
C MET A 255 3.37 -4.16 -16.01
N LEU A 256 2.44 -3.21 -15.95
CA LEU A 256 2.49 -1.97 -16.71
C LEU A 256 3.09 -0.86 -15.83
N LEU A 257 4.09 -0.17 -16.35
CA LEU A 257 4.73 0.97 -15.70
C LEU A 257 4.47 2.23 -16.53
N LYS A 258 3.88 3.25 -15.93
CA LYS A 258 3.65 4.56 -16.57
C LYS A 258 4.02 5.70 -15.64
N ILE A 259 4.37 6.84 -16.21
CA ILE A 259 4.53 8.09 -15.45
C ILE A 259 3.13 8.58 -15.06
N HIS A 260 2.94 9.03 -13.82
CA HIS A 260 1.67 9.61 -13.41
C HIS A 260 1.42 10.92 -14.17
N PRO A 261 0.20 11.21 -14.68
CA PRO A 261 -0.05 12.41 -15.50
C PRO A 261 0.28 13.75 -14.84
N SER A 262 0.24 13.81 -13.50
CA SER A 262 0.63 14.99 -12.72
C SER A 262 2.11 15.06 -12.33
N ALA A 263 2.92 14.08 -12.70
CA ALA A 263 4.37 14.21 -12.58
C ALA A 263 4.82 15.36 -13.49
N LYS A 264 5.69 16.24 -12.97
CA LYS A 264 6.30 17.25 -13.82
C LYS A 264 7.02 16.51 -14.94
N ALA A 265 6.82 16.93 -16.19
CA ALA A 265 7.52 16.34 -17.32
C ALA A 265 9.03 16.57 -17.13
N GLU A 266 9.72 15.63 -16.49
CA GLU A 266 11.16 15.53 -16.63
C GLU A 266 11.42 15.17 -18.08
N GLY A 267 12.33 15.92 -18.70
CA GLY A 267 12.69 15.76 -20.10
C GLY A 267 12.92 14.28 -20.40
N THR A 268 12.37 13.83 -21.52
CA THR A 268 12.53 12.48 -22.08
C THR A 268 13.89 11.88 -21.68
N PRO A 269 13.92 10.77 -20.92
CA PRO A 269 15.17 10.05 -20.73
C PRO A 269 15.61 9.53 -22.09
N GLU A 270 16.73 10.03 -22.61
CA GLU A 270 17.46 9.36 -23.68
C GLU A 270 18.04 8.07 -23.07
N ALA A 271 17.53 6.91 -23.52
CA ALA A 271 18.18 5.62 -23.38
C ALA A 271 17.76 4.70 -24.55
#